data_AF-A0A2M7AQ56-F1
#
_entry.id   AF-A0A2M7AQ56-F1
#
_cell.length_a   1.000
_cell.length_b   1.000
_cell.length_c   1.000
_cell.angle_alpha   90.00
_cell.angle_beta   90.00
_cell.angle_gamma   90.00
#
_symmetry.space_group_name_H-M   'P 1'
#
loop_
_entity.id
_entity.type
_entity.pdbx_description
1 polymer ?
#
loop_
_entity_poly.entity_id
_entity_poly.type
_entity_poly.pdbx_seq_one_letter_code
_entity_poly.pdbx_strand_id
1 'polypeptide(L)' 'MTPCRTCAMLLINCGVKRVYAVRKYQAGKESEAMFRKAGIKLDYKYKEVQEYPSKTKK' A
#
# COMPACT_ATOMS: atom_id res chain seq x y z
N MET A 1 -5.81 -3.53 -0.65
CA MET A 1 -5.32 -2.41 0.17
C MET A 1 -3.80 -2.42 0.11
N THR A 2 -3.17 -1.25 -0.05
CA THR A 2 -1.76 -1.06 0.28
C THR A 2 -1.54 -1.33 1.76
N PRO A 3 -0.43 -1.98 2.15
CA PRO A 3 -0.10 -2.16 3.56
C PRO A 3 0.05 -0.79 4.23
N CYS A 4 -0.43 -0.67 5.46
CA CYS A 4 -0.19 0.51 6.28
C CYS A 4 1.30 0.61 6.66
N ARG A 5 1.69 1.74 7.25
CA ARG A 5 3.05 2.00 7.72
C ARG A 5 3.63 0.85 8.56
N THR A 6 2.87 0.35 9.53
CA THR A 6 3.30 -0.73 10.42
C THR A 6 3.55 -2.03 9.66
N CYS A 7 2.61 -2.43 8.80
CA CYS A 7 2.79 -3.62 7.96
C CYS A 7 3.97 -3.46 6.99
N ALA A 8 4.21 -2.25 6.45
CA ALA A 8 5.34 -1.98 5.59
C ALA A 8 6.68 -2.17 6.31
N MET A 9 6.81 -1.66 7.55
CA MET A 9 8.00 -1.87 8.37
C MET A 9 8.27 -3.35 8.67
N LEU A 10 7.22 -4.10 9.02
CA LEU A 10 7.31 -5.55 9.24
C LEU A 10 7.79 -6.29 7.99
N LEU A 11 7.19 -5.99 6.83
CA LEU A 11 7.57 -6.61 5.55
C LEU A 11 9.02 -6.32 5.18
N ILE A 12 9.48 -5.08 5.40
CA ILE A 12 10.88 -4.70 5.19
C ILE A 12 11.82 -5.52 6.08
N ASN A 13 11.51 -5.62 7.38
CA ASN A 13 12.30 -6.40 8.33
C ASN A 13 12.33 -7.90 7.99
N CYS A 14 11.26 -8.46 7.44
CA CYS A 14 11.24 -9.84 6.99
C CYS A 14 12.13 -10.10 5.75
N GLY A 15 12.67 -9.07 5.10
CA GLY A 15 13.55 -9.23 3.93
C GLY A 15 12.82 -9.64 2.65
N VAL A 16 11.55 -9.25 2.50
CA VAL A 16 10.78 -9.60 1.30
C VAL A 16 11.30 -8.87 0.07
N LYS A 17 11.37 -9.56 -1.07
CA LYS A 17 11.85 -8.97 -2.34
C LYS A 17 10.75 -8.22 -3.11
N ARG A 18 9.49 -8.59 -2.92
CA ARG A 18 8.35 -8.05 -3.66
C ARG A 18 7.06 -8.12 -2.84
N VAL A 19 6.25 -7.08 -2.92
CA VAL A 19 4.91 -6.99 -2.32
C VAL A 19 3.89 -6.74 -3.43
N TYR A 20 2.80 -7.53 -3.43
CA TYR A 20 1.72 -7.38 -4.40
C TYR A 20 0.44 -6.95 -3.68
N ALA A 21 -0.08 -5.78 -4.03
CA ALA A 21 -1.28 -5.22 -3.43
C ALA A 21 -2.45 -5.21 -4.43
N VAL A 22 -3.62 -5.63 -3.99
CA VAL A 22 -4.79 -5.74 -4.87
C VAL A 22 -5.27 -4.37 -5.36
N ARG A 23 -5.26 -3.34 -4.51
CA ARG A 23 -5.77 -1.98 -4.80
C ARG A 23 -4.92 -0.92 -4.14
N LYS A 24 -4.74 0.23 -4.81
CA LYS A 24 -4.07 1.40 -4.26
C LYS A 24 -4.97 2.12 -3.27
N TYR A 25 -4.49 2.31 -2.04
CA TYR A 25 -5.21 3.07 -1.03
C TYR A 25 -4.64 4.49 -0.95
N GLN A 26 -5.50 5.47 -0.71
CA GLN A 26 -5.12 6.89 -0.70
C GLN A 26 -4.11 7.22 0.40
N ALA A 27 -4.18 6.52 1.54
CA ALA A 27 -3.22 6.63 2.64
C ALA A 27 -1.93 5.79 2.45
N GLY A 28 -1.73 5.15 1.28
CA GLY A 28 -0.59 4.27 1.01
C GLY A 28 0.72 4.96 0.61
N LYS A 29 0.73 6.29 0.45
CA LYS A 29 1.91 7.05 -0.06
C LYS A 29 3.16 6.88 0.80
N GLU A 30 3.00 6.84 2.13
CA GLU A 30 4.13 6.67 3.04
C GLU A 30 4.76 5.28 2.88
N SER A 31 3.93 4.23 2.85
CA SER A 31 4.37 2.84 2.63
C SER A 31 5.09 2.67 1.29
N GLU A 32 4.59 3.30 0.21
CA GLU A 32 5.25 3.31 -1.10
C GLU A 32 6.67 3.88 -1.02
N ALA A 33 6.85 4.99 -0.29
CA ALA A 33 8.16 5.59 -0.08
C ALA A 33 9.09 4.68 0.75
N MET A 34 8.57 3.99 1.76
CA MET A 34 9.34 3.04 2.57
C MET A 34 9.85 1.86 1.74
N PHE A 35 8.99 1.23 0.93
CA PHE A 35 9.40 0.13 0.06
C PHE A 35 10.43 0.57 -0.98
N ARG A 36 10.26 1.77 -1.55
CA ARG A 36 11.24 2.33 -2.51
C ARG A 36 12.60 2.55 -1.87
N LYS A 37 12.66 3.07 -0.64
CA LYS A 37 13.91 3.23 0.12
C LYS A 37 14.55 1.89 0.47
N ALA A 38 13.75 0.88 0.78
CA ALA A 38 14.20 -0.47 1.11
C ALA A 38 14.54 -1.34 -0.12
N GLY A 39 14.36 -0.83 -1.35
CA GLY A 39 14.61 -1.59 -2.57
C GLY A 39 13.59 -2.70 -2.86
N ILE A 40 12.42 -2.65 -2.24
CA ILE A 40 11.35 -3.66 -2.37
C ILE A 40 10.42 -3.27 -3.51
N LYS A 41 10.16 -4.20 -4.44
CA LYS A 41 9.21 -3.97 -5.54
C LYS A 41 7.76 -4.01 -5.03
N LEU A 42 7.00 -2.96 -5.29
CA LEU A 42 5.57 -2.90 -4.97
C LEU A 42 4.76 -2.85 -6.26
N ASP A 43 3.87 -3.82 -6.45
CA ASP A 43 3.01 -3.95 -7.62
C ASP A 43 1.53 -3.89 -7.24
N TYR A 44 0.72 -3.34 -8.15
CA TYR A 44 -0.72 -3.19 -7.97
C TYR A 44 -1.51 -3.98 -8.99
N LYS A 45 -2.52 -4.75 -8.54
CA LYS A 45 -3.43 -5.46 -9.44
C LYS A 45 -4.40 -4.51 -10.15
N TYR A 46 -5.01 -3.61 -9.40
CA TYR A 46 -5.89 -2.57 -9.92
C TYR A 46 -5.23 -1.21 -9.67
N LYS A 47 -4.98 -0.46 -10.76
CA LYS A 47 -4.43 0.91 -10.71
C LYS A 47 -5.47 1.96 -10.30
N GLU A 48 -6.74 1.58 -10.30
CA GLU A 48 -7.84 2.45 -9.91
C GLU A 48 -7.85 2.65 -8.40
N VAL A 49 -7.88 3.93 -7.99
CA VAL A 49 -8.10 4.31 -6.60
C VAL A 49 -9.53 3.94 -6.26
N GLN A 50 -9.70 3.20 -5.17
CA GLN A 50 -11.04 2.81 -4.75
C GLN A 50 -11.77 4.03 -4.18
N GLU A 51 -12.62 4.64 -4.98
CA GLU A 51 -13.53 5.71 -4.53
C GLU A 51 -14.62 5.08 -3.65
N TYR A 52 -14.67 5.50 -2.39
CA TYR A 52 -15.77 5.18 -1.50
C TYR A 52 -16.74 6.36 -1.50
N PRO A 53 -18.03 6.18 -1.85
CA PRO A 53 -19.00 7.23 -1.67
C PRO A 53 -19.08 7.58 -0.18
N SER A 54 -18.78 8.84 0.15
CA SER A 54 -19.00 9.39 1.48
C SER A 54 -20.48 9.19 1.83
N LYS A 55 -20.76 8.40 2.86
CA LYS A 55 -22.14 8.20 3.33
C LYS A 55 -22.72 9.55 3.74
N THR A 56 -23.60 10.10 2.92
CA THR A 56 -24.51 11.17 3.31
C THR A 56 -25.35 10.63 4.45
N LYS A 57 -25.15 11.17 5.66
CA LYS A 57 -26.01 10.90 6.81
C LYS A 57 -27.44 11.27 6.42
N LYS A 58 -28.37 10.35 6.60
CA LYS A 58 -29.80 10.63 6.69
C LYS A 58 -30.23 10.29 8.11
#